data_AF-A0A0H1RDC4-F1
#
_entry.id   AF-A0A0H1RDC4-F1
#
_cell.length_a   1.000
_cell.length_b   1.000
_cell.length_c   1.000
_cell.angle_alpha   90.00
_cell.angle_beta   90.00
_cell.angle_gamma   90.00
#
_symmetry.space_group_name_H-M   'P 1'
#
loop_
_entity.id
_entity.type
_entity.pdbx_description
1 polymer ?
#
loop_
_entity_poly.entity_id
_entity_poly.type
_entity_poly.pdbx_seq_one_letter_code
_entity_poly.pdbx_strand_id
1 'polypeptide(L)'
;MSIEIAPVGQSSSPVELDLDQLSTLIRLLGQTRCHMVNGRPVPPLEGRTIETVYAPRWYIQVAKIDGSLLAFDHPAFGAVGFVISRAEVAEIVQVLSEHLKLPPDRPSVRN
;
A
#
# COMPACT_ATOMS: atom_id res chain seq x y z
N MET A 1 20.49 10.43 -2.12
CA MET A 1 20.52 8.95 -2.09
C MET A 1 20.68 8.50 -3.53
N SER A 2 21.62 7.61 -3.83
CA SER A 2 21.87 7.13 -5.19
C SER A 2 21.19 5.79 -5.42
N ILE A 3 20.72 5.56 -6.64
CA ILE A 3 20.15 4.29 -7.09
C ILE A 3 21.09 3.70 -8.14
N GLU A 4 21.35 2.41 -8.03
CA GLU A 4 22.12 1.66 -9.02
C GLU A 4 21.24 0.59 -9.67
N ILE A 5 21.14 0.63 -10.99
CA ILE A 5 20.42 -0.38 -11.78
C ILE A 5 21.33 -0.79 -12.93
N ALA A 6 21.74 -2.05 -12.95
CA ALA A 6 22.45 -2.64 -14.08
C ALA A 6 21.79 -3.95 -14.50
N PRO A 7 21.79 -4.28 -15.81
CA PRO A 7 21.51 -5.63 -16.27
C PRO A 7 22.43 -6.64 -15.57
N VAL A 8 21.95 -7.87 -15.40
CA VAL A 8 22.76 -8.97 -14.83
C VAL A 8 24.06 -9.09 -15.63
N GLY A 9 25.20 -8.81 -14.98
CA GLY A 9 26.54 -8.91 -15.57
C GLY A 9 27.16 -7.60 -16.08
N GLN A 10 26.55 -6.42 -15.87
CA GLN A 10 27.14 -5.12 -16.23
C GLN A 10 27.37 -4.23 -15.00
N SER A 11 28.31 -3.29 -15.12
CA SER A 11 28.55 -2.24 -14.12
C SER A 11 27.43 -1.20 -14.15
N SER A 12 26.84 -0.92 -12.98
CA SER A 12 25.94 0.22 -12.77
C SER A 12 26.74 1.51 -12.68
N SER A 13 26.18 2.60 -13.18
CA SER A 13 26.59 3.94 -12.78
C SER A 13 25.56 4.48 -11.79
N PRO A 14 25.97 5.06 -10.66
CA PRO A 14 25.05 5.61 -9.68
C PRO A 14 24.27 6.78 -10.30
N VAL A 15 22.95 6.75 -10.13
CA VAL A 15 22.05 7.83 -10.53
C VAL A 15 21.62 8.56 -9.26
N GLU A 16 21.93 9.86 -9.18
CA GLU A 16 21.41 10.74 -8.14
C GLU A 16 20.05 11.28 -8.58
N LEU A 17 19.06 11.16 -7.69
CA LEU A 17 17.72 11.68 -7.89
C LEU A 17 17.34 12.54 -6.68
N ASP A 18 16.74 13.68 -6.94
CA ASP A 18 15.96 14.38 -5.92
C ASP A 18 14.62 13.68 -5.67
N LEU A 19 13.84 14.19 -4.72
CA LEU A 19 12.56 13.59 -4.34
C LEU A 19 11.52 13.63 -5.48
N ASP A 20 11.49 14.70 -6.27
CA ASP A 20 10.51 14.87 -7.34
C ASP A 20 10.82 13.93 -8.52
N GLN A 21 12.11 13.80 -8.84
CA GLN A 21 12.64 12.86 -9.82
C GLN A 21 12.40 11.42 -9.39
N LEU A 22 12.66 11.08 -8.12
CA LEU A 22 12.39 9.76 -7.57
C LEU A 22 10.90 9.43 -7.58
N SER A 23 10.05 10.38 -7.18
CA SER A 23 8.59 10.21 -7.19
C SER A 23 8.07 9.99 -8.60
N THR A 24 8.61 10.72 -9.58
CA THR A 24 8.31 10.53 -11.00
C THR A 24 8.72 9.16 -11.48
N LEU A 25 9.92 8.69 -11.12
CA LEU A 25 10.40 7.36 -11.47
C LEU A 25 9.49 6.27 -10.89
N ILE A 26 9.17 6.33 -9.60
CA ILE A 26 8.27 5.37 -8.93
C ILE A 26 6.91 5.33 -9.64
N ARG A 27 6.35 6.49 -9.98
CA ARG A 27 5.07 6.57 -10.71
C ARG A 27 5.15 5.87 -12.06
N LEU A 28 6.21 6.10 -12.85
CA LEU A 28 6.39 5.47 -14.16
C LEU A 28 6.57 3.95 -14.05
N LEU A 29 7.35 3.49 -13.05
CA LEU A 29 7.52 2.06 -12.77
C LEU A 29 6.20 1.42 -12.33
N GLY A 30 5.43 2.09 -11.47
CA GLY A 30 4.11 1.64 -11.04
C GLY A 30 3.12 1.51 -12.20
N GLN A 31 3.06 2.50 -13.09
CA GLN A 31 2.24 2.47 -14.31
C GLN A 31 2.65 1.30 -15.22
N THR A 32 3.95 1.15 -15.47
CA THR A 32 4.50 0.04 -16.29
C THR A 32 4.13 -1.31 -15.69
N ARG A 33 4.32 -1.49 -14.38
CA ARG A 33 3.94 -2.72 -13.67
C ARG A 33 2.43 -2.99 -13.81
N CYS A 34 1.58 -1.97 -13.64
CA CYS A 34 0.13 -2.09 -13.80
C CYS A 34 -0.24 -2.69 -15.15
N HIS A 35 0.37 -2.19 -16.25
CA HIS A 35 0.18 -2.77 -17.57
C HIS A 35 0.67 -4.22 -17.67
N MET A 36 1.84 -4.53 -17.10
CA MET A 36 2.41 -5.87 -17.17
C MET A 36 1.60 -6.93 -16.40
N VAL A 37 0.96 -6.54 -15.30
CA VAL A 37 0.12 -7.44 -14.49
C VAL A 37 -1.35 -7.44 -14.91
N ASN A 38 -1.76 -6.53 -15.79
CA ASN A 38 -3.14 -6.48 -16.26
C ASN A 38 -3.55 -7.82 -16.90
N GLY A 39 -4.71 -8.34 -16.51
CA GLY A 39 -5.21 -9.64 -16.94
C GLY A 39 -4.48 -10.86 -16.37
N ARG A 40 -3.45 -10.67 -15.53
CA ARG A 40 -2.80 -11.76 -14.80
C ARG A 40 -3.53 -12.03 -13.48
N PRO A 41 -3.55 -13.29 -13.00
CA PRO A 41 -4.05 -13.58 -11.67
C PRO A 41 -3.32 -12.75 -10.61
N VAL A 42 -4.08 -12.15 -9.69
CA VAL A 42 -3.50 -11.50 -8.52
C VAL A 42 -2.94 -12.59 -7.60
N PRO A 43 -1.64 -12.57 -7.27
CA PRO A 43 -1.09 -13.58 -6.39
C PRO A 43 -1.69 -13.46 -4.98
N PRO A 44 -1.84 -14.59 -4.27
CA PRO A 44 -2.28 -14.60 -2.88
C PRO A 44 -1.39 -13.72 -1.99
N LEU A 45 -1.98 -13.20 -0.90
CA LEU A 45 -1.24 -12.46 0.13
C LEU A 45 -0.59 -13.41 1.16
N GLU A 46 -1.06 -14.65 1.23
CA GLU A 46 -0.57 -15.67 2.14
C GLU A 46 0.95 -15.90 1.97
N GLY A 47 1.67 -15.83 3.09
CA GLY A 47 3.13 -16.03 3.13
C GLY A 47 3.97 -14.85 2.67
N ARG A 48 3.35 -13.70 2.33
CA ARG A 48 4.08 -12.48 1.96
C ARG A 48 4.33 -11.58 3.17
N THR A 49 5.52 -10.99 3.21
CA THR A 49 5.80 -9.86 4.09
C THR A 49 5.08 -8.63 3.54
N ILE A 50 4.19 -8.04 4.33
CA ILE A 50 3.47 -6.81 3.99
C ILE A 50 4.12 -5.66 4.75
N GLU A 51 4.60 -4.65 4.05
CA GLU A 51 5.05 -3.41 4.67
C GLU A 51 3.86 -2.66 5.24
N THR A 52 3.87 -2.42 6.56
CA THR A 52 2.77 -1.78 7.28
C THR A 52 3.07 -0.30 7.51
N VAL A 53 2.14 0.57 7.14
CA VAL A 53 2.17 1.97 7.55
C VAL A 53 1.48 2.10 8.90
N TYR A 54 2.24 2.56 9.90
CA TYR A 54 1.72 2.79 11.24
C TYR A 54 1.09 4.18 11.36
N ALA A 55 -0.06 4.26 12.02
CA ALA A 55 -0.84 5.49 12.22
C ALA A 55 -1.04 6.33 10.93
N PRO A 56 -1.54 5.73 9.83
CA PRO A 56 -1.77 6.48 8.60
C PRO A 56 -2.84 7.54 8.81
N ARG A 57 -2.67 8.69 8.15
CA ARG A 57 -3.70 9.72 8.07
C ARG A 57 -4.73 9.31 7.02
N TRP A 58 -5.82 8.72 7.47
CA TRP A 58 -6.89 8.25 6.60
C TRP A 58 -7.69 9.40 5.98
N TYR A 59 -7.99 9.25 4.69
CA TYR A 59 -8.99 10.00 3.95
C TYR A 59 -10.10 9.03 3.53
N ILE A 60 -11.31 9.24 4.04
CA ILE A 60 -12.46 8.34 3.83
C ILE A 60 -13.62 9.13 3.27
N GLN A 61 -14.18 8.69 2.14
CA GLN A 61 -15.30 9.37 1.49
C GLN A 61 -16.28 8.35 0.91
N VAL A 62 -17.59 8.57 1.10
CA VAL A 62 -18.61 7.82 0.35
C VAL A 62 -18.54 8.27 -1.11
N ALA A 63 -18.22 7.32 -2.00
CA ALA A 63 -18.08 7.59 -3.42
C ALA A 63 -19.44 7.48 -4.12
N LYS A 64 -19.65 8.23 -5.19
CA LYS A 64 -20.90 8.20 -5.98
C LYS A 64 -21.13 6.90 -6.76
N ILE A 65 -20.23 5.92 -6.62
CA ILE A 65 -20.16 4.67 -7.41
C ILE A 65 -20.57 3.43 -6.61
N ASP A 66 -21.56 3.55 -5.71
CA ASP A 66 -22.03 2.47 -4.82
C ASP A 66 -20.92 1.82 -3.98
N GLY A 67 -20.05 2.68 -3.42
CA GLY A 67 -18.91 2.27 -2.62
C GLY A 67 -18.28 3.42 -1.84
N SER A 68 -17.18 3.15 -1.15
CA SER A 68 -16.42 4.12 -0.37
C SER A 68 -14.97 4.19 -0.86
N LEU A 69 -14.43 5.40 -0.97
CA LEU A 69 -13.00 5.63 -1.14
C LEU A 69 -12.33 5.58 0.23
N LEU A 70 -11.33 4.72 0.36
CA LEU A 70 -10.41 4.68 1.49
C LEU A 70 -8.99 4.96 0.97
N ALA A 71 -8.38 6.05 1.42
CA ALA A 71 -7.06 6.47 0.95
C ALA A 71 -6.17 6.94 2.10
N PHE A 72 -4.86 6.89 1.88
CA PHE A 72 -3.84 7.45 2.77
C PHE A 72 -2.56 7.74 1.98
N ASP A 73 -1.62 8.44 2.59
CA ASP A 73 -0.31 8.73 1.99
C ASP A 73 0.72 7.67 2.42
N HIS A 74 1.18 6.86 1.47
CA HIS A 74 2.16 5.81 1.71
C HIS A 74 3.59 6.35 1.56
N PRO A 75 4.50 6.18 2.55
CA PRO A 75 5.84 6.76 2.50
C PRO A 75 6.66 6.40 1.25
N ALA A 76 6.48 5.19 0.72
CA ALA A 76 7.18 4.72 -0.48
C ALA A 76 6.47 5.03 -1.82
N PHE A 77 5.16 5.28 -1.82
CA PHE A 77 4.37 5.31 -3.06
C PHE A 77 3.54 6.60 -3.24
N GLY A 78 3.53 7.49 -2.25
CA GLY A 78 2.63 8.64 -2.20
C GLY A 78 1.18 8.22 -1.92
N ALA A 79 0.22 9.02 -2.37
CA ALA A 79 -1.19 8.77 -2.16
C ALA A 79 -1.66 7.45 -2.80
N VAL A 80 -2.15 6.53 -1.97
CA VAL A 80 -2.74 5.25 -2.39
C VAL A 80 -4.18 5.22 -1.91
N GLY A 81 -5.09 4.77 -2.79
CA GLY A 81 -6.51 4.71 -2.49
C GLY A 81 -7.17 3.46 -3.08
N PHE A 82 -8.22 3.01 -2.41
CA PHE A 82 -9.03 1.88 -2.77
C PHE A 82 -10.49 2.32 -2.86
N VAL A 83 -11.18 1.87 -3.91
CA VAL A 83 -12.64 1.90 -3.94
C VAL A 83 -13.11 0.58 -3.37
N ILE A 84 -13.86 0.67 -2.28
CA ILE A 84 -14.43 -0.46 -1.57
C ILE A 84 -15.91 -0.50 -1.93
N SER A 85 -16.37 -1.58 -2.53
CA SER A 85 -17.79 -1.79 -2.84
C SER A 85 -18.63 -1.85 -1.57
N ARG A 86 -19.94 -1.61 -1.69
CA ARG A 86 -20.85 -1.73 -0.55
C ARG A 86 -20.79 -3.09 0.17
N ALA A 87 -20.57 -4.19 -0.57
CA ALA A 87 -20.45 -5.52 0.02
C ALA A 87 -19.17 -5.65 0.87
N GLU A 88 -18.04 -5.20 0.34
CA GLU A 88 -16.76 -5.20 1.07
C GLU A 88 -16.80 -4.26 2.28
N VAL A 89 -17.53 -3.12 2.20
CA VAL A 89 -17.75 -2.25 3.38
C VAL A 89 -18.43 -3.02 4.50
N ALA A 90 -19.46 -3.81 4.21
CA ALA A 90 -20.16 -4.59 5.23
C ALA A 90 -19.24 -5.64 5.89
N GLU A 91 -18.41 -6.32 5.10
CA GLU A 91 -17.43 -7.29 5.59
C GLU A 91 -16.36 -6.62 6.48
N ILE A 92 -15.81 -5.49 6.04
CA ILE A 92 -14.82 -4.72 6.81
C ILE A 92 -15.42 -4.25 8.14
N VAL A 93 -16.63 -3.69 8.10
CA VAL A 93 -17.32 -3.23 9.32
C VAL A 93 -17.53 -4.39 10.28
N GLN A 94 -17.93 -5.57 9.80
CA GLN A 94 -18.09 -6.76 10.64
C GLN A 94 -16.76 -7.14 11.33
N VAL A 95 -15.68 -7.30 10.56
CA VAL A 95 -14.37 -7.69 11.11
C VAL A 95 -13.85 -6.67 12.13
N LEU A 96 -13.91 -5.37 11.79
CA LEU A 96 -13.46 -4.32 12.69
C LEU A 96 -14.33 -4.21 13.95
N SER A 97 -15.64 -4.48 13.85
CA SER A 97 -16.53 -4.51 15.02
C SER A 97 -16.19 -5.65 15.96
N GLU A 98 -15.80 -6.82 15.44
CA GLU A 98 -15.30 -7.92 16.27
C GLU A 98 -13.98 -7.56 16.96
N HIS A 99 -13.07 -6.87 16.27
CA HIS A 99 -11.82 -6.39 16.86
C HIS A 99 -12.06 -5.49 18.08
N LEU A 100 -13.06 -4.60 18.02
CA LEU A 100 -13.41 -3.71 19.14
C LEU A 100 -13.94 -4.45 20.37
N LYS A 101 -14.35 -5.72 20.25
CA LYS A 101 -14.77 -6.56 21.38
C LYS A 101 -13.59 -7.25 22.06
N LEU A 102 -12.40 -7.24 21.45
CA LEU A 102 -11.21 -7.83 22.04
C LEU A 102 -10.83 -7.05 23.31
N PRO A 103 -10.40 -7.73 24.38
CA PRO A 103 -9.92 -7.05 25.57
C PRO A 103 -8.70 -6.18 25.20
N PRO A 104 -8.54 -5.00 25.83
CA PRO A 104 -7.37 -4.17 25.60
C PRO A 104 -6.11 -4.95 25.95
N ASP A 105 -5.06 -4.76 25.14
CA ASP A 105 -3.77 -5.41 25.34
C ASP A 105 -3.28 -5.13 26.76
N ARG A 106 -3.16 -6.17 27.59
CA ARG A 106 -2.59 -6.01 28.93
C ARG A 106 -1.09 -5.76 28.74
N PRO A 107 -0.52 -4.66 29.26
CA PRO A 107 0.91 -4.47 29.17
C PRO A 107 1.62 -5.66 29.82
N SER A 108 2.50 -6.30 29.07
CA SER A 108 3.35 -7.38 29.55
C SER A 108 4.14 -6.88 30.75
N VAL A 109 3.77 -7.32 31.95
CA VAL A 109 4.55 -7.10 33.17
C VAL A 109 5.87 -7.83 32.97
N ARG A 110 6.94 -7.08 32.69
CA ARG A 110 8.31 -7.58 32.77
C ARG A 110 8.64 -7.79 34.26
N ASN A 111 8.81 -9.05 34.66
CA ASN A 111 9.51 -9.42 35.89
C ASN A 111 11.02 -9.31 35.70
#